data_AF-A0A3N4MR89-F1
#
_entry.id   AF-A0A3N4MR89-F1
#
_cell.length_a   1.000
_cell.length_b   1.000
_cell.length_c   1.000
_cell.angle_alpha   90.00
_cell.angle_beta   90.00
_cell.angle_gamma   90.00
#
_symmetry.space_group_name_H-M   'P 1'
#
loop_
_entity.id
_entity.type
_entity.pdbx_description
1 polymer ?
#
loop_
_entity_poly.entity_id
_entity_poly.type
_entity_poly.pdbx_seq_one_letter_code
_entity_poly.pdbx_strand_id
1 'polypeptide(L)'
;MSGSFQYKGVALSSNGQGVFNYHVDFAQKTGSGEITGLKEHGHITLHKAVITDKLDSTLFQGITSKPMAGIEGKATGSNLDCNPVYRLGFFGPKAEEIAGHIEVRNQDPIHKHTYTTHPIGFSGLRQ
;
A
#
# COMPACT_ATOMS: atom_id res chain seq x y z
N MET A 1 14.96 13.33 -6.55
CA MET A 1 14.28 13.06 -7.83
C MET A 1 13.25 14.16 -8.07
N SER A 2 12.99 14.53 -9.31
CA SER A 2 11.94 15.49 -9.66
C SER A 2 11.02 14.88 -10.72
N GLY A 3 9.78 15.34 -10.78
CA GLY A 3 8.75 14.82 -11.68
C GLY A 3 7.69 13.98 -10.97
N SER A 4 6.66 13.64 -11.73
CA SER A 4 5.54 12.87 -11.25
C SER A 4 5.30 11.65 -12.14
N PHE A 5 5.05 10.50 -11.51
CA PHE A 5 5.00 9.21 -12.21
C PHE A 5 3.81 8.37 -11.77
N GLN A 6 3.30 7.61 -12.73
CA GLN A 6 2.29 6.58 -12.50
C GLN A 6 2.97 5.25 -12.28
N TYR A 7 2.45 4.49 -11.32
CA TYR A 7 2.82 3.11 -11.07
C TYR A 7 1.58 2.27 -11.32
N LYS A 8 1.73 1.26 -12.17
CA LYS A 8 0.64 0.34 -12.53
C LYS A 8 1.07 -1.08 -12.23
N GLY A 9 0.15 -1.86 -11.70
CA GLY A 9 0.40 -3.26 -11.45
C GLY A 9 -0.80 -3.95 -10.81
N VAL A 10 -0.51 -4.79 -9.83
CA VAL A 10 -1.42 -5.81 -9.34
C VAL A 10 -1.58 -5.68 -7.82
N ALA A 11 -2.79 -5.91 -7.35
CA ALA A 11 -3.09 -6.16 -5.94
C ALA A 11 -3.54 -7.61 -5.76
N LEU A 12 -3.17 -8.22 -4.64
CA LEU A 12 -3.50 -9.60 -4.28
C LEU A 12 -4.09 -9.63 -2.88
N SER A 13 -5.21 -10.34 -2.74
CA SER A 13 -5.82 -10.71 -1.47
C SER A 13 -5.86 -12.23 -1.34
N SER A 14 -6.41 -12.72 -0.23
CA SER A 14 -6.69 -14.16 -0.06
C SER A 14 -7.67 -14.73 -1.09
N ASN A 15 -8.50 -13.88 -1.71
CA ASN A 15 -9.64 -14.30 -2.54
C ASN A 15 -9.49 -13.93 -4.01
N GLY A 16 -8.42 -13.23 -4.40
CA GLY A 16 -8.17 -12.96 -5.81
C GLY A 16 -7.18 -11.84 -6.10
N GLN A 17 -7.27 -11.37 -7.33
CA GLN A 17 -6.38 -10.39 -7.92
C GLN A 17 -7.17 -9.14 -8.34
N GLY A 18 -6.63 -7.98 -8.02
CA GLY A 18 -7.11 -6.67 -8.44
C GLY A 18 -6.05 -5.88 -9.21
N VAL A 19 -6.43 -4.67 -9.62
CA VAL A 19 -5.55 -3.72 -10.32
C VAL A 19 -5.09 -2.67 -9.32
N PHE A 20 -3.79 -2.39 -9.31
CA PHE A 20 -3.18 -1.34 -8.52
C PHE A 20 -2.76 -0.19 -9.42
N ASN A 21 -3.21 1.02 -9.09
CA ASN A 21 -2.81 2.26 -9.77
C ASN A 21 -2.40 3.30 -8.71
N TYR A 22 -1.22 3.88 -8.85
CA TYR A 22 -0.70 4.83 -7.87
C TYR A 22 0.10 5.95 -8.53
N HIS A 23 -0.09 7.17 -8.02
CA HIS A 23 0.60 8.37 -8.48
C HIS A 23 1.60 8.82 -7.42
N VAL A 24 2.81 9.18 -7.84
CA VAL A 24 3.83 9.76 -6.96
C VAL A 24 4.34 11.04 -7.57
N ASP A 25 4.15 12.14 -6.86
CA ASP A 25 4.74 13.43 -7.16
C ASP A 25 5.98 13.61 -6.27
N PHE A 26 7.17 13.44 -6.87
CA PHE A 26 8.44 13.60 -6.16
C PHE A 26 8.79 15.06 -5.88
N ALA A 27 8.20 16.02 -6.60
CA ALA A 27 8.39 17.44 -6.35
C ALA A 27 7.62 17.87 -5.09
N GLN A 28 6.37 17.43 -4.97
CA GLN A 28 5.53 17.65 -3.78
C GLN A 28 5.82 16.66 -2.65
N LYS A 29 6.63 15.62 -2.92
CA LYS A 29 6.90 14.51 -2.00
C LYS A 29 5.63 13.86 -1.48
N THR A 30 4.66 13.61 -2.37
CA THR A 30 3.41 12.94 -1.99
C THR A 30 3.05 11.83 -2.97
N GLY A 31 2.22 10.91 -2.52
CA GLY A 31 1.59 9.91 -3.38
C GLY A 31 0.19 9.57 -2.95
N SER A 32 -0.61 9.06 -3.88
CA SER A 32 -1.98 8.60 -3.68
C SER A 32 -2.39 7.66 -4.81
N GLY A 33 -3.40 6.83 -4.59
CA GLY A 33 -3.87 5.92 -5.64
C GLY A 33 -5.10 5.14 -5.26
N GLU A 34 -5.28 4.00 -5.91
CA GLU A 34 -6.43 3.13 -5.74
C GLU A 34 -6.11 1.67 -6.06
N ILE A 35 -6.92 0.79 -5.49
CA ILE A 35 -7.00 -0.62 -5.86
C ILE A 35 -8.45 -0.92 -6.27
N THR A 36 -8.62 -1.61 -7.39
CA THR A 36 -9.93 -2.01 -7.92
C THR A 36 -9.95 -3.48 -8.31
N GLY A 37 -11.13 -4.06 -8.51
CA GLY A 37 -11.28 -5.44 -9.00
C GLY A 37 -11.16 -6.53 -7.94
N LEU A 38 -10.87 -6.19 -6.68
CA LEU A 38 -10.98 -7.13 -5.56
C LEU A 38 -12.45 -7.30 -5.19
N LYS A 39 -13.04 -8.48 -5.43
CA LYS A 39 -14.49 -8.71 -5.24
C LYS A 39 -14.94 -8.47 -3.80
N GLU A 40 -14.12 -8.88 -2.84
CA GLU A 40 -14.41 -8.82 -1.41
C GLU A 40 -14.16 -7.45 -0.79
N HIS A 41 -13.32 -6.60 -1.38
CA HIS A 41 -13.01 -5.26 -0.85
C HIS A 41 -13.53 -4.10 -1.71
N GLY A 42 -13.98 -4.37 -2.93
CA GLY A 42 -14.50 -3.38 -3.86
C GLY A 42 -13.42 -2.40 -4.31
N HIS A 43 -13.80 -1.12 -4.39
CA HIS A 43 -12.88 -0.02 -4.63
C HIS A 43 -12.22 0.41 -3.32
N ILE A 44 -10.89 0.46 -3.33
CA ILE A 44 -10.08 0.94 -2.21
C ILE A 44 -9.35 2.21 -2.65
N THR A 45 -9.57 3.30 -1.93
CA THR A 45 -8.80 4.54 -2.06
C THR A 45 -7.58 4.50 -1.15
N LEU A 46 -6.40 4.79 -1.72
CA LEU A 46 -5.15 5.02 -1.01
C LEU A 46 -4.94 6.54 -0.92
N HIS A 47 -5.26 7.11 0.24
CA HIS A 47 -5.28 8.56 0.42
C HIS A 47 -3.90 9.18 0.27
N LYS A 48 -3.88 10.46 -0.10
CA LYS A 48 -2.64 11.23 -0.22
C LYS A 48 -1.83 11.19 1.08
N ALA A 49 -0.57 10.81 0.96
CA ALA A 49 0.39 10.79 2.06
C ALA A 49 1.78 11.23 1.59
N VAL A 50 2.66 11.51 2.55
CA VAL A 50 3.97 12.13 2.33
C VAL A 50 5.05 11.05 2.17
N ILE A 51 6.02 11.29 1.29
CA ILE A 51 7.22 10.47 1.15
C ILE A 51 8.13 10.67 2.35
N THR A 52 8.55 9.57 2.98
CA THR A 52 9.51 9.54 4.09
C THR A 52 10.72 8.69 3.70
N ASP A 53 11.90 9.01 4.23
CA ASP A 53 13.13 8.20 4.15
C ASP A 53 13.29 7.25 5.35
N LYS A 54 12.30 7.26 6.25
CA LYS A 54 12.31 6.52 7.52
C LYS A 54 11.16 5.52 7.61
N LEU A 55 10.71 4.96 6.49
CA LEU A 55 9.72 3.89 6.56
C LEU A 55 10.35 2.70 7.29
N ASP A 56 9.65 2.18 8.29
CA ASP A 56 10.19 1.15 9.18
C ASP A 56 10.61 -0.09 8.39
N SER A 57 11.88 -0.48 8.52
CA SER A 57 12.43 -1.66 7.86
C SER A 57 11.74 -2.97 8.27
N THR A 58 11.12 -3.03 9.44
CA THR A 58 10.39 -4.23 9.89
C THR A 58 9.18 -4.56 9.01
N LEU A 59 8.70 -3.59 8.23
CA LEU A 59 7.62 -3.75 7.26
C LEU A 59 8.05 -4.54 6.01
N PHE A 60 9.37 -4.61 5.76
CA PHE A 60 9.99 -5.31 4.63
C PHE A 60 11.08 -6.28 5.13
N GLN A 61 10.77 -6.99 6.21
CA GLN A 61 11.67 -8.02 6.76
C GLN A 61 12.10 -9.02 5.68
N GLY A 62 13.40 -9.34 5.66
CA GLY A 62 14.00 -10.19 4.64
C GLY A 62 14.46 -9.46 3.38
N ILE A 63 14.14 -8.18 3.21
CA ILE A 63 14.61 -7.36 2.07
C ILE A 63 15.73 -6.41 2.49
N THR A 64 15.54 -5.64 3.56
CA THR A 64 16.52 -4.68 4.09
C THR A 64 16.49 -4.61 5.61
N SER A 65 17.64 -4.34 6.23
CA SER A 65 17.77 -4.05 7.66
C SER A 65 17.87 -2.54 7.96
N LYS A 66 17.81 -1.70 6.93
CA LYS A 66 17.86 -0.23 7.05
C LYS A 66 16.52 0.38 6.66
N PRO A 67 16.14 1.52 7.27
CA PRO A 67 14.99 2.28 6.82
C PRO A 67 15.09 2.58 5.33
N MET A 68 13.94 2.63 4.67
CA MET A 68 13.85 2.88 3.24
C MET A 68 12.93 4.07 2.93
N ALA A 69 13.11 4.61 1.73
CA ALA A 69 12.16 5.56 1.20
C ALA A 69 10.82 4.87 0.94
N GLY A 70 9.72 5.52 1.33
CA GLY A 70 8.39 4.97 1.13
C GLY A 70 7.29 5.94 1.55
N ILE A 71 6.07 5.42 1.60
CA ILE A 71 4.87 6.14 2.03
C ILE A 71 4.07 5.25 2.98
N GLU A 72 3.64 5.83 4.10
CA GLU A 72 2.60 5.29 4.96
C GLU A 72 1.39 6.23 4.91
N GLY A 73 0.20 5.70 4.68
CA GLY A 73 -1.01 6.51 4.53
C GLY A 73 -2.29 5.77 4.87
N LYS A 74 -3.38 6.54 4.97
CA LYS A 74 -4.72 5.99 5.22
C LYS A 74 -5.27 5.31 3.97
N ALA A 75 -5.90 4.15 4.12
CA ALA A 75 -6.76 3.55 3.10
C ALA A 75 -8.24 3.71 3.48
N THR A 76 -9.14 3.64 2.50
CA THR A 76 -10.59 3.50 2.75
C THR A 76 -11.21 2.64 1.66
N GLY A 77 -12.12 1.76 2.02
CA GLY A 77 -12.94 0.97 1.11
C GLY A 77 -14.17 0.48 1.86
N SER A 78 -15.22 0.08 1.15
CA SER A 78 -16.51 -0.28 1.75
C SER A 78 -16.42 -1.44 2.75
N ASN A 79 -15.45 -2.34 2.55
CA ASN A 79 -15.22 -3.52 3.39
C ASN A 79 -13.79 -3.50 4.00
N LEU A 80 -13.34 -2.32 4.40
CA LEU A 80 -12.12 -2.16 5.20
C LEU A 80 -12.48 -1.53 6.54
N ASP A 81 -12.34 -2.29 7.63
CA ASP A 81 -12.61 -1.84 8.97
C ASP A 81 -11.36 -1.33 9.70
N CYS A 82 -11.59 -0.69 10.86
CA CYS A 82 -10.54 -0.36 11.85
C CYS A 82 -9.42 0.59 11.39
N ASN A 83 -9.75 1.62 10.60
CA ASN A 83 -8.80 2.65 10.13
C ASN A 83 -7.60 2.03 9.39
N PRO A 84 -7.82 1.38 8.24
CA PRO A 84 -6.77 0.66 7.52
C PRO A 84 -5.65 1.61 7.09
N VAL A 85 -4.42 1.13 7.21
CA VAL A 85 -3.21 1.86 6.81
C VAL A 85 -2.54 1.08 5.70
N TYR A 86 -2.09 1.77 4.66
CA TYR A 86 -1.24 1.20 3.63
C TYR A 86 0.20 1.65 3.81
N ARG A 87 1.12 0.80 3.41
CA ARG A 87 2.56 1.07 3.45
C ARG A 87 3.19 0.57 2.16
N LEU A 88 4.02 1.39 1.54
CA LEU A 88 4.76 1.02 0.32
C LEU A 88 6.18 1.57 0.34
N GLY A 89 7.10 0.76 -0.17
CA GLY A 89 8.51 1.11 -0.35
C GLY A 89 8.82 1.40 -1.82
N PHE A 90 9.83 2.24 -2.05
CA PHE A 90 10.41 2.48 -3.37
C PHE A 90 11.59 1.52 -3.63
N PHE A 91 11.59 0.88 -4.79
CA PHE A 91 12.61 -0.08 -5.20
C PHE A 91 13.28 0.33 -6.51
N GLY A 92 14.58 0.01 -6.61
CA GLY A 92 15.44 0.44 -7.70
C GLY A 92 16.01 1.87 -7.53
N PRO A 93 17.16 2.18 -8.16
CA PRO A 93 17.89 3.43 -7.95
C PRO A 93 17.11 4.68 -8.41
N LYS A 94 16.07 4.50 -9.22
CA LYS A 94 15.21 5.56 -9.74
C LYS A 94 13.75 5.36 -9.33
N ALA A 95 13.47 4.58 -8.29
CA ALA A 95 12.10 4.21 -7.91
C ALA A 95 11.34 3.64 -9.11
N GLU A 96 11.93 2.64 -9.76
CA GLU A 96 11.34 1.94 -10.91
C GLU A 96 10.13 1.09 -10.50
N GLU A 97 10.10 0.63 -9.26
CA GLU A 97 9.04 -0.19 -8.69
C GLU A 97 8.60 0.36 -7.34
N ILE A 98 7.31 0.17 -7.04
CA ILE A 98 6.78 0.26 -5.68
C ILE A 98 6.11 -1.06 -5.31
N ALA A 99 6.27 -1.45 -4.05
CA ALA A 99 5.59 -2.61 -3.49
C ALA A 99 5.20 -2.34 -2.04
N GLY A 100 4.10 -2.95 -1.60
CA GLY A 100 3.51 -2.63 -0.32
C GLY A 100 2.36 -3.55 0.06
N HIS A 101 1.71 -3.18 1.15
CA HIS A 101 0.51 -3.86 1.60
C HIS A 101 -0.43 -2.90 2.35
N ILE A 102 -1.70 -3.30 2.44
CA ILE A 102 -2.68 -2.72 3.36
C ILE A 102 -2.78 -3.64 4.56
N GLU A 103 -2.64 -3.08 5.76
CA GLU A 103 -2.93 -3.79 6.99
C GLU A 103 -4.44 -3.71 7.26
N VAL A 104 -5.15 -4.79 6.93
CA VAL A 104 -6.59 -4.93 7.21
C VAL A 104 -6.74 -5.64 8.54
N ARG A 105 -7.38 -5.00 9.52
CA ARG A 105 -7.72 -5.60 10.81
C ARG A 105 -9.23 -5.78 10.87
N ASN A 106 -9.68 -7.01 10.74
CA ASN A 106 -11.09 -7.34 10.91
C ASN A 106 -11.30 -7.84 12.34
N GLN A 107 -12.32 -7.34 13.02
CA GLN A 107 -12.73 -7.93 14.30
C GLN A 107 -13.11 -9.39 14.06
N ASP A 108 -12.57 -10.31 14.86
CA ASP A 108 -13.02 -11.70 14.85
C ASP A 108 -14.52 -11.70 15.22
N PRO A 109 -15.41 -12.24 14.34
CA PRO A 109 -16.84 -12.28 14.60
C PRO A 109 -17.21 -13.02 15.89
N ILE A 110 -16.37 -13.98 16.30
CA ILE A 110 -16.56 -14.84 17.47
C ILE A 110 -15.91 -14.22 18.71
N HIS A 111 -14.69 -13.69 18.57
CA HIS A 111 -13.94 -13.08 19.67
C HIS A 111 -13.70 -11.60 19.42
N LYS A 112 -14.67 -10.76 19.81
CA LYS A 112 -14.69 -9.29 19.63
C LYS A 112 -13.49 -8.51 20.20
N HIS A 113 -12.49 -9.18 20.78
CA HIS A 113 -11.25 -8.60 21.29
C HIS A 113 -10.00 -9.12 20.56
N THR A 114 -10.18 -9.93 19.52
CA THR A 114 -9.11 -10.42 18.65
C THR A 114 -9.36 -9.92 17.23
N TYR A 115 -8.28 -9.66 16.49
CA TYR A 115 -8.33 -9.20 15.12
C TYR A 115 -7.69 -10.25 14.22
N THR A 116 -8.34 -10.57 13.10
CA THR A 116 -7.68 -11.30 12.02
C THR A 116 -7.05 -10.31 11.06
N THR A 117 -5.78 -10.53 10.72
CA THR A 117 -5.06 -9.72 9.74
C THR A 117 -4.97 -10.47 8.42
N HIS A 118 -5.60 -9.92 7.39
CA HIS A 118 -5.47 -10.41 6.02
C HIS A 118 -4.86 -9.28 5.19
N PRO A 119 -3.54 -9.25 5.01
CA PRO A 119 -2.91 -8.18 4.25
C PRO A 119 -3.33 -8.25 2.79
N ILE A 120 -3.63 -7.09 2.19
CA ILE A 120 -3.75 -6.95 0.74
C ILE A 120 -2.39 -6.50 0.24
N GLY A 121 -1.65 -7.39 -0.43
CA GLY A 121 -0.36 -7.07 -1.03
C GLY A 121 -0.53 -6.37 -2.37
N PHE A 122 0.37 -5.47 -2.75
CA PHE A 122 0.35 -4.84 -4.06
C PHE A 122 1.76 -4.48 -4.53
N SER A 123 1.93 -4.43 -5.86
CA SER A 123 3.13 -3.85 -6.49
C SER A 123 2.80 -3.22 -7.84
N GLY A 124 3.64 -2.29 -8.28
CA GLY A 124 3.48 -1.61 -9.55
C GLY A 124 4.79 -1.08 -10.10
N LEU A 125 4.90 -1.12 -11.44
CA LEU A 125 6.03 -0.59 -12.18
C LEU A 125 5.74 0.83 -12.66
N ARG A 126 6.75 1.67 -12.56
CA ARG A 126 6.74 3.04 -13.06
C ARG A 126 6.49 3.07 -14.57
N GLN A 127 5.64 4.01 -14.99
CA GLN A 127 5.31 4.34 -16.39
C GLN A 127 5.90 5.71 -16.76
#